data_AF-A0A955LUQ6-F1
#
_entry.id   AF-A0A955LUQ6-F1
#
_cell.length_a   1.000
_cell.length_b   1.000
_cell.length_c   1.000
_cell.angle_alpha   90.00
_cell.angle_beta   90.00
_cell.angle_gamma   90.00
#
_symmetry.space_group_name_H-M   'P 1'
#
loop_
_entity.id
_entity.type
_entity.pdbx_description
1 polymer ?
#
loop_
_entity_poly.entity_id
_entity_poly.type
_entity_poly.pdbx_seq_one_letter_code
_entity_poly.pdbx_strand_id
1 'polypeptide(L)'
;LKNRRVPHAVQIMRQMKSNGVRSTQILAGLIQQFDRILKIKSLRARGMDQQEIAQELRWHPYAVKMACAQADRLQQKTLLQDLITLRNAEVNLKKGLLREDLALDQCLCCLGEIQTLR
;
A
#
# COMPACT_ATOMS: atom_id res chain seq x y z
N LEU A 1 -24.22 -0.14 -2.69
CA LEU A 1 -23.40 -0.34 -1.45
C LEU A 1 -22.34 0.75 -1.40
N LYS A 2 -22.60 1.81 -0.61
CA LYS A 2 -21.82 3.05 -0.58
C LYS A 2 -20.47 2.77 0.11
N ASN A 3 -19.39 2.74 -0.67
CA ASN A 3 -18.02 2.49 -0.20
C ASN A 3 -17.58 3.65 0.71
N ARG A 4 -18.00 3.65 1.99
CA ARG A 4 -17.87 4.79 2.94
C ARG A 4 -16.43 5.21 3.23
N ARG A 5 -15.42 4.54 2.67
CA ARG A 5 -13.99 4.73 2.95
C ARG A 5 -13.20 5.37 1.81
N VAL A 6 -13.68 5.31 0.57
CA VAL A 6 -13.08 6.07 -0.55
C VAL A 6 -13.12 7.58 -0.29
N PRO A 7 -14.24 8.16 0.21
CA PRO A 7 -14.26 9.57 0.59
C PRO A 7 -13.23 9.93 1.66
N HIS A 8 -12.96 9.00 2.59
CA HIS A 8 -11.99 9.22 3.66
C HIS A 8 -10.55 9.16 3.16
N ALA A 9 -10.21 8.22 2.28
CA ALA A 9 -8.89 8.15 1.63
C ALA A 9 -8.62 9.41 0.80
N VAL A 10 -9.62 9.89 0.04
CA VAL A 10 -9.55 11.16 -0.70
C VAL A 10 -9.32 12.34 0.26
N GLN A 11 -10.01 12.37 1.39
CA GLN A 11 -9.83 13.43 2.39
C GLN A 11 -8.41 13.43 2.96
N ILE A 12 -7.87 12.27 3.37
CA ILE A 12 -6.49 12.16 3.87
C ILE A 12 -5.50 12.61 2.80
N MET A 13 -5.66 12.15 1.56
CA MET A 13 -4.79 12.55 0.46
C MET A 13 -4.81 14.07 0.23
N ARG A 14 -6.00 14.69 0.25
CA ARG A 14 -6.14 16.15 0.15
C ARG A 14 -5.43 16.85 1.31
N GLN A 15 -5.60 16.38 2.54
CA GLN A 15 -4.90 16.92 3.70
C GLN A 15 -3.38 16.81 3.57
N MET A 16 -2.86 15.67 3.11
CA MET A 16 -1.42 15.51 2.86
C MET A 16 -0.91 16.51 1.82
N LYS A 17 -1.66 16.72 0.73
CA LYS A 17 -1.32 17.75 -0.27
C LYS A 17 -1.35 19.16 0.31
N SER A 18 -2.38 19.49 1.09
CA SER A 18 -2.48 20.79 1.77
C SER A 18 -1.32 21.04 2.75
N ASN A 19 -0.78 19.98 3.36
CA ASN A 19 0.41 20.05 4.21
C ASN A 19 1.74 20.10 3.44
N GLY A 20 1.71 20.23 2.10
CA GLY A 20 2.90 20.33 1.26
C GLY A 20 3.57 19.00 0.93
N VAL A 21 2.93 17.86 1.21
CA VAL A 21 3.47 16.55 0.82
C VAL A 21 3.39 16.41 -0.70
N ARG A 22 4.53 16.12 -1.33
CA ARG A 22 4.61 15.91 -2.79
C ARG A 22 3.90 14.61 -3.17
N SER A 23 3.21 14.59 -4.30
CA SER A 23 2.49 13.41 -4.81
C SER A 23 3.40 12.20 -5.07
N THR A 24 4.66 12.45 -5.46
CA THR A 24 5.69 11.39 -5.56
C THR A 24 6.01 10.76 -4.20
N GLN A 25 5.99 11.53 -3.11
CA GLN A 25 6.21 10.98 -1.76
C GLN A 25 5.01 10.18 -1.27
N ILE A 26 3.78 10.60 -1.62
CA ILE A 26 2.55 9.84 -1.32
C ILE A 26 2.61 8.48 -2.00
N LEU A 27 2.92 8.46 -3.31
CA LEU A 27 3.08 7.22 -4.08
C LEU A 27 4.20 6.34 -3.53
N ALA A 28 5.37 6.92 -3.25
CA ALA A 28 6.49 6.18 -2.66
C ALA A 28 6.09 5.55 -1.31
N GLY A 29 5.41 6.31 -0.44
CA GLY A 29 4.93 5.81 0.84
C GLY A 29 3.98 4.62 0.67
N LEU A 30 3.08 4.69 -0.30
CA LEU A 30 2.15 3.60 -0.59
C LEU A 30 2.87 2.35 -1.11
N ILE A 31 3.76 2.52 -2.11
CA ILE A 31 4.60 1.43 -2.65
C ILE A 31 5.34 0.71 -1.52
N GLN A 32 5.94 1.46 -0.59
CA GLN A 32 6.63 0.90 0.56
C GLN A 32 5.70 0.11 1.49
N GLN A 33 4.44 0.52 1.67
CA GLN A 33 3.47 -0.27 2.44
C GLN A 33 3.14 -1.60 1.74
N PHE A 34 2.97 -1.60 0.43
CA PHE A 34 2.66 -2.80 -0.35
C PHE A 34 3.83 -3.78 -0.35
N ASP A 35 5.05 -3.28 -0.57
CA ASP A 35 6.28 -4.08 -0.48
C ASP A 35 6.43 -4.75 0.89
N ARG A 36 6.13 -4.02 1.98
CA ARG A 36 6.14 -4.56 3.34
C ARG A 36 5.14 -5.69 3.54
N ILE A 37 3.91 -5.50 3.07
CA ILE A 37 2.85 -6.53 3.19
C ILE A 37 3.23 -7.77 2.37
N LEU A 38 3.73 -7.60 1.14
CA LEU A 38 4.21 -8.70 0.29
C LEU A 38 5.37 -9.46 0.95
N LYS A 39 6.32 -8.74 1.55
CA LYS A 39 7.46 -9.34 2.24
C LYS A 39 6.98 -10.22 3.40
N ILE A 40 6.10 -9.71 4.25
CA ILE A 40 5.51 -10.50 5.34
C ILE A 40 4.75 -11.72 4.80
N LYS A 41 3.97 -11.53 3.73
CA LYS A 41 3.20 -12.61 3.13
C LYS A 41 4.09 -13.73 2.58
N SER A 42 5.21 -13.37 1.95
CA SER A 42 6.22 -14.33 1.49
C SER A 42 6.87 -15.09 2.64
N LEU A 43 7.22 -14.42 3.75
CA LEU A 43 7.78 -15.08 4.93
C LEU A 43 6.76 -16.02 5.59
N ARG A 44 5.49 -15.63 5.67
CA ARG A 44 4.39 -16.49 6.14
C ARG A 44 4.21 -17.72 5.25
N ALA A 45 4.28 -17.55 3.93
CA ALA A 45 4.19 -18.67 2.98
C ALA A 45 5.37 -19.65 3.11
N ARG A 46 6.52 -19.21 3.64
CA ARG A 46 7.66 -20.07 3.97
C ARG A 46 7.50 -20.81 5.31
N GLY A 47 6.35 -20.67 5.98
CA GLY A 47 6.06 -21.32 7.25
C GLY A 47 6.50 -20.54 8.49
N MET A 48 7.03 -19.33 8.34
CA MET A 48 7.50 -18.55 9.49
C MET A 48 6.35 -18.02 10.35
N ASP A 49 6.54 -18.09 11.67
CA ASP A 49 5.62 -17.52 12.64
C ASP A 49 5.86 -16.00 12.87
N GLN A 50 5.02 -15.38 13.71
CA GLN A 50 5.11 -13.93 13.94
C GLN A 50 6.39 -13.53 14.69
N GLN A 51 6.96 -14.41 15.51
CA GLN A 51 8.18 -14.14 16.26
C GLN A 51 9.41 -14.24 15.34
N GLU A 52 9.47 -15.27 14.51
CA GLU A 52 10.51 -15.45 13.49
C GLU A 52 10.51 -14.29 12.50
N ILE A 53 9.33 -13.85 12.04
CA ILE A 53 9.20 -12.68 11.17
C ILE A 53 9.67 -11.39 11.88
N ALA A 54 9.37 -11.22 13.16
CA ALA A 54 9.81 -10.06 13.93
C ALA A 54 11.33 -10.01 14.08
N GLN A 55 11.97 -11.15 14.29
CA GLN A 55 13.43 -11.27 14.36
C GLN A 55 14.07 -11.01 12.99
N GLU A 56 13.57 -11.66 11.94
CA GLU A 56 14.06 -11.53 10.56
C GLU A 56 13.96 -10.08 10.05
N LEU A 57 12.83 -9.42 10.29
CA LEU A 57 12.60 -8.04 9.86
C LEU A 57 13.17 -7.00 10.82
N ARG A 58 13.58 -7.40 12.04
CA ARG A 58 13.95 -6.51 13.16
C ARG A 58 12.84 -5.50 13.47
N TRP A 59 11.59 -5.93 13.38
CA TRP A 59 10.42 -5.10 13.68
C TRP A 59 9.86 -5.44 15.05
N HIS A 60 9.23 -4.46 15.70
CA HIS A 60 8.58 -4.68 16.97
C HIS A 60 7.42 -5.70 16.84
N PRO A 61 7.24 -6.65 17.78
CA PRO A 61 6.22 -7.71 17.69
C PRO A 61 4.81 -7.21 17.41
N TYR A 62 4.43 -6.08 18.00
CA TYR A 62 3.11 -5.47 17.76
C TYR A 62 2.90 -5.05 16.30
N ALA A 63 3.91 -4.43 15.67
CA ALA A 63 3.83 -4.00 14.29
C ALA A 63 3.72 -5.20 13.34
N VAL A 64 4.47 -6.27 13.64
CA VAL A 64 4.40 -7.54 12.89
C VAL A 64 3.03 -8.19 13.03
N LYS A 65 2.46 -8.23 14.24
CA LYS A 65 1.11 -8.75 14.46
C LYS A 65 0.08 -8.02 13.60
N MET A 66 0.13 -6.69 13.55
CA MET A 66 -0.79 -5.89 12.74
C MET A 66 -0.59 -6.13 11.24
N ALA A 67 0.66 -6.19 10.79
CA ALA A 67 0.98 -6.39 9.39
C ALA A 67 0.68 -7.81 8.90
N CYS A 68 0.86 -8.84 9.74
CA CYS A 68 0.41 -10.20 9.47
C CYS A 68 -1.11 -10.26 9.30
N ALA A 69 -1.87 -9.60 10.20
CA ALA A 69 -3.32 -9.53 10.08
C ALA A 69 -3.80 -8.83 8.79
N GLN A 70 -3.02 -7.88 8.26
CA GLN A 70 -3.26 -7.27 6.95
C GLN A 70 -2.91 -8.23 5.81
N ALA A 71 -1.75 -8.88 5.86
CA ALA A 71 -1.28 -9.82 4.85
C ALA A 71 -2.22 -11.03 4.67
N ASP A 72 -2.84 -11.51 5.76
CA ASP A 72 -3.79 -12.62 5.73
C ASP A 72 -5.08 -12.24 4.98
N ARG A 73 -5.50 -10.96 5.00
CA ARG A 73 -6.73 -10.48 4.34
C ARG A 73 -6.57 -10.18 2.85
N LEU A 74 -5.36 -9.88 2.40
CA LEU A 74 -5.11 -9.37 1.05
C LEU A 74 -4.59 -10.44 0.13
N GLN A 75 -5.18 -10.64 -1.05
CA GLN A 75 -4.66 -11.63 -1.99
C GLN A 75 -3.28 -11.22 -2.54
N GLN A 76 -2.31 -12.15 -2.54
CA GLN A 76 -0.94 -11.86 -2.98
C GLN A 76 -0.88 -11.41 -4.44
N LYS A 77 -1.71 -12.01 -5.30
CA LYS A 77 -1.79 -11.69 -6.73
C LYS A 77 -2.24 -10.24 -6.94
N THR A 78 -3.31 -9.82 -6.29
CA THR A 78 -3.82 -8.44 -6.35
C THR A 78 -2.77 -7.45 -5.85
N LEU A 79 -2.16 -7.74 -4.70
CA LEU A 79 -1.14 -6.87 -4.11
C LEU A 79 0.08 -6.67 -5.03
N LEU A 80 0.47 -7.72 -5.77
CA LEU A 80 1.54 -7.65 -6.77
C LEU A 80 1.14 -6.79 -7.98
N GLN A 81 -0.09 -6.97 -8.49
CA GLN A 81 -0.61 -6.20 -9.62
C GLN A 81 -0.72 -4.71 -9.29
N ASP A 82 -1.23 -4.40 -8.10
CA ASP A 82 -1.33 -3.02 -7.60
C ASP A 82 0.07 -2.40 -7.43
N LEU A 83 1.02 -3.15 -6.86
CA LEU A 83 2.39 -2.68 -6.70
C LEU A 83 3.03 -2.32 -8.05
N ILE A 84 2.87 -3.17 -9.06
CA ILE A 84 3.39 -2.90 -10.42
C ILE A 84 2.74 -1.64 -10.98
N THR A 85 1.43 -1.50 -10.83
CA THR A 85 0.68 -0.32 -11.28
C THR A 85 1.17 0.96 -10.61
N LEU A 86 1.35 0.94 -9.29
CA LEU A 86 1.85 2.07 -8.51
C LEU A 86 3.30 2.42 -8.85
N ARG A 87 4.17 1.42 -9.02
CA ARG A 87 5.58 1.63 -9.43
C ARG A 87 5.65 2.28 -10.82
N ASN A 88 4.84 1.82 -11.77
CA ASN A 88 4.76 2.41 -13.10
C ASN A 88 4.25 3.86 -13.06
N ALA A 89 3.20 4.11 -12.27
CA ALA A 89 2.66 5.45 -12.07
C ALA A 89 3.71 6.40 -11.47
N GLU A 90 4.46 5.95 -10.46
CA GLU A 90 5.51 6.74 -9.82
C GLU A 90 6.65 7.08 -10.80
N VAL A 91 7.11 6.10 -11.59
CA VAL A 91 8.15 6.31 -12.60
C VAL A 91 7.67 7.28 -13.68
N ASN A 92 6.45 7.11 -14.19
CA ASN A 92 5.89 7.98 -15.22
C ASN A 92 5.65 9.39 -14.71
N LEU A 93 5.22 9.54 -13.44
CA LEU A 93 5.09 10.84 -12.80
C LEU A 93 6.44 11.54 -12.66
N LYS A 94 7.49 10.83 -12.19
CA LYS A 94 8.86 11.38 -12.07
C LYS A 94 9.44 11.81 -13.42
N LYS A 95 9.05 11.14 -14.51
CA LYS A 95 9.45 11.47 -15.88
C LYS A 95 8.59 12.55 -16.55
N GLY A 96 7.53 13.03 -15.89
CA GLY A 96 6.56 13.97 -16.48
C GLY A 96 5.66 13.36 -17.56
N LEU A 97 5.65 12.03 -17.71
CA LEU A 97 4.84 11.29 -18.68
C LEU A 97 3.41 11.02 -18.17
N LEU A 98 3.15 11.26 -16.89
CA LEU A 98 1.85 11.08 -16.26
C LEU A 98 1.48 12.34 -15.48
N ARG A 99 0.23 12.80 -15.66
CA ARG A 99 -0.32 13.92 -14.89
C ARG A 99 -0.44 13.54 -13.43
N GLU A 100 -0.12 14.49 -12.55
CA GLU A 100 -0.16 14.27 -11.10
C GLU A 100 -1.51 13.77 -10.61
N ASP A 101 -2.61 14.38 -11.07
CA ASP A 101 -3.97 14.00 -10.67
C ASP A 101 -4.28 12.54 -11.03
N LEU A 102 -3.88 12.11 -12.24
CA LEU A 102 -4.08 10.73 -12.69
C LEU A 102 -3.28 9.72 -11.88
N ALA A 103 -2.05 10.08 -11.49
CA ALA A 103 -1.22 9.23 -10.64
C ALA A 103 -1.84 9.06 -9.24
N LEU A 104 -2.44 10.12 -8.71
CA LEU A 104 -3.15 10.11 -7.44
C LEU A 104 -4.48 9.34 -7.52
N ASP A 105 -5.21 9.44 -8.62
CA ASP A 105 -6.44 8.67 -8.84
C ASP A 105 -6.13 7.17 -8.93
N GLN A 106 -5.08 6.77 -9.66
CA GLN A 106 -4.60 5.38 -9.69
C GLN A 106 -4.24 4.86 -8.28
N CYS A 107 -3.59 5.72 -7.48
CA CYS A 107 -3.28 5.43 -6.08
C CYS A 107 -4.53 5.17 -5.24
N LEU A 108 -5.57 6.00 -5.40
CA LEU A 108 -6.85 5.84 -4.70
C LEU A 108 -7.62 4.60 -5.16
N CYS A 109 -7.58 4.25 -6.45
CA CYS A 109 -8.20 3.03 -6.97
C CYS A 109 -7.59 1.77 -6.34
N CYS A 110 -6.25 1.66 -6.29
CA CYS A 110 -5.57 0.52 -5.67
C CYS A 110 -5.97 0.33 -4.19
N LEU A 111 -6.17 1.44 -3.46
CA LEU A 111 -6.64 1.41 -2.08
C LEU A 111 -8.11 0.97 -1.93
N GLY A 112 -8.94 1.22 -2.94
CA GLY A 112 -10.37 0.87 -2.94
C GLY A 112 -10.61 -0.63 -3.05
N GLU A 113 -9.82 -1.33 -3.87
CA GLU A 113 -9.97 -2.77 -4.15
C GLU A 113 -9.49 -3.66 -2.99
N ILE A 114 -8.45 -3.21 -2.29
CA ILE A 114 -7.90 -3.86 -1.08
C ILE A 114 -8.91 -3.89 0.07
N GLN A 115 -9.84 -2.94 0.14
CA GLN A 115 -10.78 -2.81 1.25
C GLN A 115 -12.11 -3.52 1.05
N THR A 116 -12.39 -3.99 -0.17
CA THR A 116 -13.58 -4.79 -0.50
C THR A 116 -13.48 -6.27 -0.14
N LEU A 117 -12.28 -6.75 0.21
CA LEU A 117 -12.06 -8.09 0.77
C LEU A 117 -12.48 -8.10 2.25
N ARG A 118 -13.79 -8.24 2.48
CA ARG A 118 -14.40 -8.36 3.80
C ARG A 118 -15.26 -9.60 3.87
#